data_AF-T0TXR0-F1
#
_entry.id   AF-T0TXR0-F1
#
_cell.length_a   1.000
_cell.length_b   1.000
_cell.length_c   1.000
_cell.angle_alpha   90.00
_cell.angle_beta   90.00
_cell.angle_gamma   90.00
#
_symmetry.space_group_name_H-M   'P 1'
#
loop_
_entity.id
_entity.type
_entity.pdbx_description
1 polymer ?
#
loop_
_entity_poly.entity_id
_entity_poly.type
_entity_poly.pdbx_seq_one_letter_code
_entity_poly.pdbx_strand_id
1 'polypeptide(L)'
;MAKGADLNEKIMSILTLAVALFLTACSQQEKATQTSSKQTSTSSQTMTSASEEQKEGVSIDGSYRGQDEENTILLVVTGRKGTFMVQDADGEEETKEVSIDPVNQSMRIGDEPYRYRIEGNQLSLEDLEQAEDDQGIIVLTKQ
;
A
#
# COMPACT_ATOMS: atom_id res chain seq x y z
N MET A 1 31.09 -65.23 11.71
CA MET A 1 32.36 -64.50 11.95
C MET A 1 32.14 -63.04 11.62
N ALA A 2 32.60 -62.17 12.51
CA ALA A 2 32.24 -60.76 12.64
C ALA A 2 33.23 -59.82 11.93
N LYS A 3 32.96 -58.51 12.11
CA LYS A 3 33.78 -57.29 11.84
C LYS A 3 33.65 -56.79 10.40
N GLY A 4 33.31 -55.54 10.10
CA GLY A 4 33.37 -54.24 10.79
C GLY A 4 33.62 -53.21 9.67
N ALA A 5 33.44 -51.90 9.76
CA ALA A 5 33.02 -50.99 10.81
C ALA A 5 32.47 -49.74 10.08
N ASP A 6 31.51 -49.09 10.72
CA ASP A 6 31.08 -47.72 10.44
C ASP A 6 32.20 -46.70 10.71
N LEU A 7 31.98 -45.49 10.19
CA LEU A 7 32.43 -44.18 10.70
C LEU A 7 33.72 -43.57 10.11
N ASN A 8 33.56 -42.48 9.34
CA ASN A 8 34.33 -41.21 9.34
C ASN A 8 33.88 -40.35 8.13
N GLU A 9 33.89 -39.01 8.04
CA GLU A 9 34.24 -37.89 8.90
C GLU A 9 33.28 -36.72 8.66
N LYS A 10 33.10 -35.95 9.73
CA LYS A 10 32.35 -34.71 9.85
C LYS A 10 33.22 -33.55 9.35
N ILE A 11 32.95 -33.00 8.17
CA ILE A 11 33.68 -31.82 7.69
C ILE A 11 32.90 -30.56 8.07
N MET A 12 33.34 -29.98 9.18
CA MET A 12 33.13 -28.57 9.53
C MET A 12 33.65 -27.68 8.40
N SER A 13 32.84 -26.77 7.88
CA SER A 13 33.36 -25.61 7.17
C SER A 13 32.57 -24.36 7.59
N ILE A 14 33.05 -23.77 8.68
CA ILE A 14 32.62 -22.45 9.13
C ILE A 14 33.46 -21.46 8.33
N LEU A 15 32.91 -20.94 7.22
CA LEU A 15 33.53 -19.83 6.52
C LEU A 15 33.01 -18.52 7.10
N THR A 16 33.68 -18.05 8.14
CA THR A 16 33.52 -16.70 8.69
C THR A 16 34.09 -15.70 7.68
N LEU A 17 33.24 -14.93 7.01
CA LEU A 17 33.67 -13.82 6.17
C LEU A 17 33.38 -12.49 6.90
N ALA A 18 34.45 -11.82 7.30
CA ALA A 18 34.39 -10.54 8.01
C ALA A 18 34.28 -9.35 7.03
N VAL A 19 33.25 -8.54 7.29
CA VAL A 19 33.14 -7.07 7.27
C VAL A 19 33.98 -6.25 6.28
N ALA A 20 33.29 -5.43 5.49
CA ALA A 20 33.70 -4.04 5.25
C ALA A 20 32.45 -3.15 5.10
N LEU A 21 32.20 -2.29 6.10
CA LEU A 21 31.27 -1.16 5.97
C LEU A 21 32.00 -0.04 5.23
N PHE A 22 31.54 0.30 4.03
CA PHE A 22 31.93 1.55 3.37
C PHE A 22 30.85 2.60 3.63
N LEU A 23 31.20 3.62 4.42
CA LEU A 23 30.47 4.89 4.49
C LEU A 23 30.97 5.77 3.36
N THR A 24 30.21 5.85 2.27
CA THR A 24 30.42 6.86 1.22
C THR A 24 29.46 8.01 1.43
N ALA A 25 29.93 9.07 2.09
CA ALA A 25 29.32 10.38 2.01
C ALA A 25 29.85 11.07 0.74
N CYS A 26 28.99 11.25 -0.26
CA CYS A 26 29.29 12.13 -1.39
C CYS A 26 28.30 13.29 -1.43
N SER A 27 28.92 14.45 -1.54
CA SER A 27 28.45 15.83 -1.46
C SER A 27 27.39 16.23 -2.47
N GLN A 28 26.61 17.25 -2.07
CA GLN A 28 25.73 18.04 -2.91
C GLN A 28 26.49 18.67 -4.10
N GLN A 29 25.89 18.63 -5.29
CA GLN A 29 26.14 19.61 -6.33
C GLN A 29 24.82 19.99 -7.01
N GLU A 30 24.42 21.22 -6.75
CA GLU A 30 23.41 21.99 -7.45
C GLU A 30 24.00 22.55 -8.76
N LYS A 31 23.34 22.29 -9.91
CA LYS A 31 23.19 23.27 -10.99
C LYS A 31 22.10 22.88 -11.99
N ALA A 32 21.21 23.85 -12.19
CA ALA A 32 20.09 23.91 -13.13
C ALA A 32 20.47 23.75 -14.62
N THR A 33 19.51 23.37 -15.48
CA THR A 33 18.67 24.29 -16.29
C THR A 33 18.01 23.57 -17.50
N GLN A 34 16.70 23.82 -17.65
CA GLN A 34 15.92 24.04 -18.90
C GLN A 34 15.23 22.91 -19.70
N THR A 35 13.89 23.06 -19.75
CA THR A 35 12.92 22.98 -20.89
C THR A 35 12.82 21.70 -21.73
N SER A 36 11.65 21.15 -22.06
CA SER A 36 10.46 21.80 -22.63
C SER A 36 9.21 20.90 -22.58
N SER A 37 8.09 21.50 -22.17
CA SER A 37 6.71 21.41 -22.69
C SER A 37 6.06 20.08 -23.13
N LYS A 38 4.99 19.69 -22.43
CA LYS A 38 3.68 19.19 -22.93
C LYS A 38 2.67 19.23 -21.76
N GLN A 39 2.00 20.36 -21.53
CA GLN A 39 0.60 20.67 -21.90
C GLN A 39 -0.46 19.63 -21.44
N THR A 40 -1.11 19.96 -20.30
CA THR A 40 -2.53 19.80 -19.87
C THR A 40 -3.23 18.46 -20.16
N SER A 41 -3.89 17.82 -19.18
CA SER A 41 -5.07 18.35 -18.48
C SER A 41 -5.42 17.51 -17.25
N THR A 42 -5.61 18.12 -16.08
CA THR A 42 -6.61 17.62 -15.10
C THR A 42 -7.17 18.82 -14.34
N SER A 43 -8.49 18.95 -14.39
CA SER A 43 -9.29 20.03 -13.83
C SER A 43 -9.17 20.06 -12.30
N SER A 44 -8.52 21.07 -11.74
CA SER A 44 -8.57 21.37 -10.32
C SER A 44 -9.95 21.97 -9.98
N GLN A 45 -10.92 21.10 -9.71
CA GLN A 45 -12.14 21.50 -9.03
C GLN A 45 -11.80 21.73 -7.54
N THR A 46 -11.49 22.97 -7.19
CA THR A 46 -11.56 23.43 -5.80
C THR A 46 -13.02 23.42 -5.36
N MET A 47 -13.44 22.33 -4.72
CA MET A 47 -14.70 22.28 -3.99
C MET A 47 -14.49 22.99 -2.64
N THR A 48 -15.02 24.21 -2.55
CA THR A 48 -15.19 24.94 -1.29
C THR A 48 -16.15 24.13 -0.39
N SER A 49 -15.64 23.47 0.65
CA SER A 49 -16.50 22.85 1.66
C SER A 49 -16.87 23.89 2.71
N ALA A 50 -18.17 24.22 2.76
CA ALA A 50 -18.76 24.97 3.85
C ALA A 50 -18.56 24.21 5.17
N SER A 51 -18.12 24.91 6.21
CA SER A 51 -17.91 24.36 7.54
C SER A 51 -19.25 24.14 8.23
N GLU A 52 -19.89 23.02 7.96
CA GLU A 52 -20.89 22.46 8.87
C GLU A 52 -20.14 21.78 10.02
N GLU A 53 -20.63 21.94 11.24
CA GLU A 53 -20.10 21.23 12.41
C GLU A 53 -20.45 19.75 12.26
N GLN A 54 -19.58 19.04 11.53
CA GLN A 54 -19.77 17.64 11.17
C GLN A 54 -19.46 16.77 12.38
N LYS A 55 -20.41 15.87 12.71
CA LYS A 55 -20.16 14.75 13.61
C LYS A 55 -18.87 14.06 13.16
N GLU A 56 -17.83 14.04 14.00
CA GLU A 56 -16.59 13.37 13.65
C GLU A 56 -16.78 11.85 13.72
N GLY A 57 -16.58 11.18 12.59
CA GLY A 57 -16.41 9.74 12.53
C GLY A 57 -15.00 9.32 12.96
N VAL A 58 -14.76 8.01 13.03
CA VAL A 58 -13.42 7.49 13.35
C VAL A 58 -12.50 7.71 12.13
N SER A 59 -11.40 8.43 12.34
CA SER A 59 -10.35 8.59 11.32
C SER A 59 -9.71 7.25 11.00
N ILE A 60 -9.42 7.04 9.72
CA ILE A 60 -8.71 5.86 9.20
C ILE A 60 -7.35 6.24 8.59
N ASP A 61 -6.79 7.39 8.98
CA ASP A 61 -5.52 7.87 8.46
C ASP A 61 -4.42 6.84 8.64
N GLY A 62 -3.66 6.61 7.57
CA GLY A 62 -2.62 5.58 7.56
C GLY A 62 -2.26 5.11 6.15
N SER A 63 -1.22 4.30 6.09
CA SER A 63 -0.84 3.52 4.93
C SER A 63 -1.21 2.06 5.20
N TYR A 64 -1.92 1.43 4.26
CA TYR A 64 -2.40 0.06 4.37
C TYR A 64 -1.92 -0.73 3.17
N ARG A 65 -1.44 -1.96 3.38
CA ARG A 65 -1.04 -2.88 2.31
C ARG A 65 -1.77 -4.21 2.43
N GLY A 66 -2.07 -4.82 1.30
CA GLY A 66 -2.64 -6.15 1.21
C GLY A 66 -2.39 -6.75 -0.17
N GLN A 67 -2.93 -7.95 -0.37
CA GLN A 67 -2.95 -8.61 -1.68
C GLN A 67 -4.40 -8.87 -2.06
N ASP A 68 -4.70 -8.76 -3.34
CA ASP A 68 -5.94 -9.28 -3.93
C ASP A 68 -5.56 -10.06 -5.19
N GLU A 69 -5.89 -11.35 -5.18
CA GLU A 69 -5.36 -12.34 -6.13
C GLU A 69 -3.82 -12.29 -6.21
N GLU A 70 -3.26 -11.94 -7.38
CA GLU A 70 -1.83 -11.77 -7.64
C GLU A 70 -1.36 -10.31 -7.53
N ASN A 71 -2.28 -9.38 -7.26
CA ASN A 71 -2.01 -7.96 -7.20
C ASN A 71 -1.60 -7.51 -5.80
N THR A 72 -0.65 -6.59 -5.72
CA THR A 72 -0.31 -5.85 -4.51
C THR A 72 -1.16 -4.60 -4.41
N ILE A 73 -1.78 -4.37 -3.26
CA ILE A 73 -2.58 -3.17 -3.01
C ILE A 73 -1.88 -2.26 -2.00
N LEU A 74 -1.86 -0.96 -2.30
CA LEU A 74 -1.48 0.11 -1.37
C LEU A 74 -2.60 1.15 -1.28
N LEU A 75 -3.17 1.32 -0.09
CA LEU A 75 -4.10 2.38 0.22
C LEU A 75 -3.44 3.38 1.18
N VAL A 76 -3.39 4.65 0.81
CA VAL A 76 -2.92 5.74 1.67
C VAL A 76 -4.06 6.70 1.94
N VAL A 77 -4.37 6.94 3.21
CA VAL A 77 -5.45 7.83 3.66
C VAL A 77 -4.90 8.98 4.48
N THR A 78 -5.38 10.19 4.21
CA THR A 78 -5.17 11.39 5.03
C THR A 78 -6.47 12.19 5.13
N GLY A 79 -7.03 12.27 6.34
CA GLY A 79 -8.34 12.83 6.62
C GLY A 79 -9.45 12.14 5.83
N ARG A 80 -10.06 12.86 4.89
CA ARG A 80 -11.20 12.39 4.07
C ARG A 80 -10.82 12.02 2.64
N LYS A 81 -9.53 11.94 2.36
CA LYS A 81 -8.98 11.70 1.02
C LYS A 81 -7.90 10.63 1.07
N GLY A 82 -7.57 10.07 -0.08
CA GLY A 82 -6.49 9.10 -0.20
C GLY A 82 -6.20 8.69 -1.64
N THR A 83 -5.36 7.68 -1.78
CA THR A 83 -5.03 7.02 -3.05
C THR A 83 -5.07 5.52 -2.87
N PHE A 84 -5.64 4.80 -3.83
CA PHE A 84 -5.66 3.35 -3.90
C PHE A 84 -4.87 2.92 -5.13
N MET A 85 -3.77 2.21 -4.93
CA MET A 85 -2.90 1.73 -5.99
C MET A 85 -2.93 0.20 -6.03
N VAL A 86 -3.11 -0.33 -7.23
CA VAL A 86 -3.00 -1.75 -7.53
C VAL A 86 -1.75 -1.93 -8.39
N GLN A 87 -0.87 -2.83 -7.99
CA GLN A 87 0.29 -3.25 -8.76
C GLN A 87 0.15 -4.72 -9.13
N ASP A 88 0.21 -5.03 -10.43
CA ASP A 88 0.13 -6.40 -10.91
C ASP A 88 1.47 -7.16 -10.75
N ALA A 89 1.49 -8.41 -11.20
CA ALA A 89 2.66 -9.29 -11.11
C ALA A 89 3.85 -8.80 -11.98
N ASP A 90 3.59 -8.05 -13.04
CA ASP A 90 4.61 -7.48 -13.94
C ASP A 90 5.13 -6.12 -13.44
N GLY A 91 4.49 -5.56 -12.41
CA GLY A 91 4.86 -4.31 -11.75
C GLY A 91 4.16 -3.08 -12.33
N GLU A 92 3.18 -3.25 -13.22
CA GLU A 92 2.37 -2.16 -13.74
C GLU A 92 1.44 -1.64 -12.63
N GLU A 93 1.30 -0.33 -12.52
CA GLU A 93 0.55 0.32 -11.46
C GLU A 93 -0.67 1.08 -12.01
N GLU A 94 -1.84 0.83 -11.42
CA GLU A 94 -3.02 1.67 -11.59
C GLU A 94 -3.32 2.37 -10.26
N THR A 95 -3.51 3.70 -10.28
CA THR A 95 -3.85 4.49 -9.09
C THR A 95 -5.19 5.20 -9.27
N LYS A 96 -6.09 5.05 -8.30
CA LYS A 96 -7.38 5.75 -8.20
C LYS A 96 -7.40 6.68 -6.98
N GLU A 97 -8.09 7.81 -7.09
CA GLU A 97 -8.35 8.69 -5.95
C GLU A 97 -9.34 8.05 -4.98
N VAL A 98 -9.22 8.39 -3.70
CA VAL A 98 -10.11 7.91 -2.64
C VAL A 98 -10.81 9.08 -1.95
N SER A 99 -12.10 8.91 -1.68
CA SER A 99 -12.87 9.77 -0.79
C SER A 99 -13.51 8.98 0.33
N ILE A 100 -13.54 9.54 1.54
CA ILE A 100 -13.97 8.84 2.75
C ILE A 100 -15.05 9.64 3.45
N ASP A 101 -16.13 8.96 3.80
CA ASP A 101 -17.14 9.44 4.72
C ASP A 101 -17.05 8.63 6.02
N PRO A 102 -16.38 9.19 7.05
CA PRO A 102 -16.16 8.46 8.29
C PRO A 102 -17.40 8.34 9.16
N VAL A 103 -18.45 9.12 8.89
CA VAL A 103 -19.71 9.06 9.64
C VAL A 103 -20.52 7.84 9.19
N ASN A 104 -20.53 7.59 7.89
CA ASN A 104 -21.28 6.48 7.28
C ASN A 104 -20.42 5.23 7.04
N GLN A 105 -19.13 5.25 7.43
CA GLN A 105 -18.18 4.16 7.22
C GLN A 105 -18.10 3.72 5.75
N SER A 106 -18.18 4.69 4.84
CA SER A 106 -18.14 4.45 3.40
C SER A 106 -16.91 5.09 2.77
N MET A 107 -16.43 4.46 1.71
CA MET A 107 -15.31 4.91 0.89
C MET A 107 -15.76 4.89 -0.58
N ARG A 108 -15.23 5.81 -1.40
CA ARG A 108 -15.24 5.64 -2.86
C ARG A 108 -13.82 5.56 -3.37
N ILE A 109 -13.54 4.58 -4.21
CA ILE A 109 -12.28 4.40 -4.92
C ILE A 109 -12.56 4.67 -6.39
N GLY A 110 -12.05 5.78 -6.93
CA GLY A 110 -12.60 6.32 -8.17
C GLY A 110 -14.09 6.64 -8.00
N ASP A 111 -14.94 6.05 -8.83
CA ASP A 111 -16.39 6.12 -8.75
C ASP A 111 -17.03 4.94 -8.00
N GLU A 112 -16.30 3.86 -7.73
CA GLU A 112 -16.81 2.64 -7.10
C GLU A 112 -17.05 2.84 -5.58
N PRO A 113 -18.24 2.52 -5.05
CA PRO A 113 -18.58 2.57 -3.63
C PRO A 113 -18.14 1.32 -2.85
N TYR A 114 -17.55 1.55 -1.67
CA TYR A 114 -17.14 0.51 -0.73
C TYR A 114 -17.65 0.83 0.68
N ARG A 115 -17.96 -0.21 1.46
CA ARG A 115 -18.10 -0.13 2.92
C ARG A 115 -16.79 -0.55 3.56
N TYR A 116 -16.32 0.20 4.55
CA TYR A 116 -15.08 -0.15 5.24
C TYR A 116 -15.30 -0.53 6.71
N ARG A 117 -14.48 -1.46 7.21
CA ARG A 117 -14.49 -1.90 8.60
C ARG A 117 -13.07 -2.00 9.15
N ILE A 118 -12.89 -1.53 10.39
CA ILE A 118 -11.60 -1.53 11.06
C ILE A 118 -11.62 -2.55 12.19
N GLU A 119 -10.65 -3.46 12.21
CA GLU A 119 -10.43 -4.42 13.30
C GLU A 119 -8.95 -4.46 13.68
N GLY A 120 -8.60 -3.73 14.75
CA GLY A 120 -7.20 -3.55 15.14
C GLY A 120 -6.43 -2.83 14.02
N ASN A 121 -5.43 -3.50 13.45
CA ASN A 121 -4.63 -2.96 12.34
C ASN A 121 -5.18 -3.34 10.96
N GLN A 122 -6.26 -4.12 10.89
CA GLN A 122 -6.87 -4.51 9.61
C GLN A 122 -7.95 -3.51 9.20
N LEU A 123 -8.01 -3.24 7.90
CA LEU A 123 -9.05 -2.52 7.21
C LEU A 123 -9.62 -3.43 6.14
N SER A 124 -10.90 -3.80 6.26
CA SER A 124 -11.63 -4.54 5.23
C SER A 124 -12.42 -3.57 4.38
N LEU A 125 -12.41 -3.76 3.06
CA LEU A 125 -13.19 -3.01 2.07
C LEU A 125 -14.12 -3.99 1.36
N GLU A 126 -15.41 -3.76 1.51
CA GLU A 126 -16.48 -4.56 0.90
C GLU A 126 -17.06 -3.79 -0.28
N ASP A 127 -17.02 -4.39 -1.47
CA ASP A 127 -17.57 -3.82 -2.71
C ASP A 127 -19.10 -3.79 -2.63
N LEU A 128 -19.70 -2.62 -2.90
CA LEU A 128 -21.15 -2.41 -2.81
C LEU A 128 -21.86 -2.40 -4.17
N GLU A 129 -21.15 -2.52 -5.29
CA GLU A 129 -21.79 -2.62 -6.63
C GLU A 129 -22.26 -4.04 -6.95
N GLN A 130 -21.65 -5.04 -6.32
CA GLN A 130 -21.96 -6.44 -6.54
C GLN A 130 -23.16 -6.92 -5.71
N ALA A 131 -23.87 -7.93 -6.22
CA ALA A 131 -24.93 -8.59 -5.49
C ALA A 131 -24.35 -9.26 -4.22
N GLU A 132 -25.12 -9.30 -3.13
CA GLU A 132 -24.67 -9.73 -1.80
C GLU A 132 -23.98 -11.12 -1.77
N ASP A 133 -24.30 -12.01 -2.72
CA ASP A 133 -23.70 -13.33 -2.87
C ASP A 133 -22.38 -13.35 -3.67
N ASP A 134 -22.07 -12.26 -4.37
CA ASP A 134 -20.86 -12.06 -5.19
C ASP A 134 -19.92 -10.98 -4.61
N GLN A 135 -20.28 -10.31 -3.51
CA GLN A 135 -19.49 -9.21 -2.92
C GLN A 135 -18.07 -9.67 -2.52
N GLY A 136 -17.07 -9.07 -3.17
CA GLY A 136 -15.67 -9.21 -2.82
C GLY A 136 -15.29 -8.42 -1.57
N ILE A 137 -14.37 -8.96 -0.75
CA ILE A 137 -13.77 -8.27 0.40
C ILE A 137 -12.26 -8.20 0.23
N ILE A 138 -11.74 -6.98 0.14
CA ILE A 138 -10.31 -6.70 0.17
C ILE A 138 -9.89 -6.48 1.63
N VAL A 139 -8.86 -7.18 2.11
CA VAL A 139 -8.33 -7.01 3.47
C VAL A 139 -6.93 -6.41 3.42
N LEU A 140 -6.78 -5.24 4.02
CA LEU A 140 -5.53 -4.49 4.08
C LEU A 140 -5.04 -4.37 5.53
N THR A 141 -3.72 -4.33 5.72
CA THR A 141 -3.09 -4.17 7.03
C THR A 141 -2.35 -2.85 7.10
N LYS A 142 -2.61 -2.08 8.16
CA LYS A 142 -1.92 -0.83 8.47
C LYS A 142 -0.42 -1.07 8.69
N GLN A 143 0.41 -0.25 8.06
CA GLN A 143 1.87 -0.28 8.13
C GLN A 143 2.40 0.62 9.25
#